data_AF-A0A091B261-F1
#
_entry.id   AF-A0A091B261-F1
#
_cell.length_a   1.000
_cell.length_b   1.000
_cell.length_c   1.000
_cell.angle_alpha   90.00
_cell.angle_beta   90.00
_cell.angle_gamma   90.00
#
_symmetry.space_group_name_H-M   'P 1'
#
loop_
_entity.id
_entity.type
_entity.pdbx_description
1 polymer ?
#
loop_
_entity_poly.entity_id
_entity_poly.type
_entity_poly.pdbx_seq_one_letter_code
_entity_poly.pdbx_strand_id
1 'polypeptide(L)'
;MQKMIIDGNFRITSSALIDAAMIDYDSKEIKRIVLSLVPKDFYKSMPSHKNEMFWQDVYHKTIQEDGITLYIKLQIVKDAIIISFKEK
;
A
#
# COMPACT_ATOMS: atom_id res chain seq x y z
N MET A 1 -10.83 4.52 2.60
CA MET A 1 -9.43 4.49 2.11
C MET A 1 -9.24 5.33 0.84
N GLN A 2 -9.79 4.94 -0.32
CA GLN A 2 -9.61 5.69 -1.59
C GLN A 2 -9.91 7.19 -1.50
N LYS A 3 -10.99 7.57 -0.81
CA LYS A 3 -11.34 8.99 -0.57
C LYS A 3 -10.20 9.77 0.11
N MET A 4 -9.52 9.20 1.10
CA MET A 4 -8.42 9.86 1.83
C MET A 4 -7.22 10.11 0.91
N ILE A 5 -6.94 9.18 -0.02
CA ILE A 5 -5.84 9.31 -0.97
C ILE A 5 -6.15 10.36 -2.04
N ILE A 6 -7.41 10.45 -2.47
CA ILE A 6 -7.90 11.48 -3.39
C ILE A 6 -7.78 12.86 -2.73
N ASP A 7 -8.21 12.97 -1.47
CA ASP A 7 -8.18 14.21 -0.67
C ASP A 7 -6.75 14.63 -0.24
N GLY A 8 -5.72 13.85 -0.60
CA GLY A 8 -4.32 14.14 -0.26
C GLY A 8 -3.90 13.74 1.15
N ASN A 9 -4.80 13.11 1.92
CA ASN A 9 -4.56 12.62 3.28
C ASN A 9 -3.90 11.23 3.26
N PHE A 10 -2.70 11.16 2.67
CA PHE A 10 -1.90 9.93 2.62
C PHE A 10 -0.42 10.21 2.82
N ARG A 11 0.29 9.19 3.33
CA ARG A 11 1.75 9.23 3.54
C ARG A 11 2.35 7.91 3.09
N ILE A 12 3.54 7.96 2.51
CA ILE A 12 4.32 6.78 2.14
C ILE A 12 5.56 6.74 3.05
N THR A 13 5.84 5.60 3.66
CA THR A 13 7.07 5.44 4.46
C THR A 13 8.30 5.41 3.55
N SER A 14 9.46 5.83 4.07
CA SER A 14 10.71 5.76 3.32
C SER A 14 11.04 4.34 2.86
N SER A 15 10.72 3.32 3.67
CA SER A 15 10.90 1.92 3.29
C SER A 15 10.03 1.52 2.10
N ALA A 16 8.76 1.94 2.08
CA ALA A 16 7.87 1.65 0.95
C ALA A 16 8.28 2.39 -0.33
N LEU A 17 8.83 3.62 -0.21
CA LEU A 17 9.42 4.32 -1.36
C LEU A 17 10.66 3.60 -1.91
N ILE A 18 11.53 3.10 -1.04
CA ILE A 18 12.70 2.32 -1.46
C ILE A 18 12.26 1.02 -2.14
N ASP A 19 11.32 0.27 -1.55
CA ASP A 19 10.82 -0.97 -2.13
C ASP A 19 10.21 -0.72 -3.52
N ALA A 20 9.44 0.36 -3.69
CA ALA A 20 8.87 0.75 -4.99
C ALA A 20 9.95 1.15 -6.01
N ALA A 21 10.99 1.89 -5.58
CA ALA A 21 12.08 2.28 -6.46
C ALA A 21 12.89 1.07 -6.98
N MET A 22 12.89 -0.07 -6.27
CA MET A 22 13.53 -1.31 -6.75
C MET A 22 12.83 -1.92 -7.96
N ILE A 23 11.58 -1.54 -8.22
CA ILE A 23 10.78 -1.96 -9.37
C ILE A 23 10.42 -0.76 -10.27
N ASP A 24 11.27 0.28 -10.25
CA ASP A 24 11.14 1.51 -11.05
C ASP A 24 9.84 2.30 -10.84
N TYR A 25 9.21 2.14 -9.69
CA TYR A 25 7.98 2.87 -9.34
C TYR A 25 8.27 4.08 -8.46
N ASP A 26 7.59 5.18 -8.76
CA ASP A 26 7.64 6.40 -7.95
C ASP A 26 6.36 6.57 -7.08
N SER A 27 6.33 7.62 -6.27
CA SER A 27 5.18 7.95 -5.40
C SER A 27 3.82 8.06 -6.13
N LYS A 28 3.81 8.44 -7.40
CA LYS A 28 2.63 8.53 -8.28
C LYS A 28 2.15 7.15 -8.67
N GLU A 29 3.04 6.24 -9.04
CA GLU A 29 2.72 4.84 -9.35
C GLU A 29 2.14 4.16 -8.10
N ILE A 30 2.78 4.36 -6.94
CA ILE A 30 2.25 3.88 -5.66
C ILE A 30 0.81 4.40 -5.45
N LYS A 31 0.59 5.71 -5.62
CA LYS A 31 -0.75 6.31 -5.48
C LYS A 31 -1.75 5.70 -6.46
N ARG A 32 -1.38 5.57 -7.74
CA ARG A 32 -2.20 4.96 -8.79
C ARG A 32 -2.60 3.54 -8.42
N ILE A 33 -1.65 2.74 -7.96
CA ILE A 33 -1.85 1.33 -7.62
C ILE A 33 -2.75 1.19 -6.41
N VAL A 34 -2.53 1.98 -5.36
CA VAL A 34 -3.38 1.95 -4.16
C VAL A 34 -4.80 2.42 -4.48
N LEU A 35 -4.96 3.42 -5.35
CA LEU A 35 -6.29 3.82 -5.84
C LEU A 35 -6.97 2.73 -6.69
N SER A 36 -6.19 1.90 -7.38
CA SER A 36 -6.69 0.78 -8.20
C SER A 36 -7.04 -0.48 -7.40
N LEU A 37 -6.80 -0.51 -6.08
CA LEU A 37 -7.12 -1.66 -5.23
C LEU A 37 -8.63 -1.93 -5.26
N VAL A 38 -8.97 -3.20 -5.42
CA VAL A 38 -10.35 -3.69 -5.36
C VAL A 38 -10.52 -4.70 -4.22
N PRO A 39 -11.75 -5.02 -3.78
CA PRO A 39 -11.96 -5.95 -2.68
C PRO A 39 -11.31 -7.33 -2.85
N LYS A 40 -11.16 -7.81 -4.09
CA LYS A 40 -10.49 -9.09 -4.39
C LYS A 40 -8.98 -9.09 -4.09
N ASP A 41 -8.37 -7.91 -4.05
CA ASP A 41 -6.94 -7.75 -3.78
C ASP A 41 -6.69 -7.85 -2.26
N PHE A 42 -7.72 -7.77 -1.41
CA PHE A 42 -7.58 -7.87 0.05
C PHE A 42 -7.17 -9.28 0.45
N TYR A 43 -6.10 -9.37 1.25
CA TYR A 43 -5.60 -10.63 1.77
C TYR A 43 -6.02 -10.85 3.23
N LYS A 44 -5.65 -9.92 4.12
CA LYS A 44 -6.00 -9.98 5.55
C LYS A 44 -5.75 -8.64 6.23
N SER A 45 -6.34 -8.45 7.40
CA SER A 45 -5.93 -7.41 8.36
C SER A 45 -5.05 -8.03 9.44
N MET A 46 -4.02 -7.32 9.89
CA MET A 46 -3.14 -7.76 10.98
C MET A 46 -2.78 -6.60 11.92
N PRO A 47 -2.53 -6.86 13.22
CA PRO A 47 -2.00 -5.84 14.12
C PRO A 47 -0.64 -5.32 13.63
N SER A 48 -0.37 -4.04 13.88
CA SER A 48 0.95 -3.46 13.65
C SER A 48 1.95 -4.05 14.64
N HIS A 49 3.12 -4.49 14.14
CA HIS A 49 4.19 -4.97 15.01
C HIS A 49 4.69 -3.94 16.03
N LYS A 50 4.58 -2.64 15.73
CA LYS A 50 5.04 -1.58 16.63
C LYS A 50 4.04 -1.22 17.72
N ASN A 51 2.74 -1.41 17.45
CA ASN A 51 1.67 -1.12 18.38
C ASN A 51 0.40 -1.86 17.94
N GLU A 52 0.01 -2.89 18.70
CA GLU A 52 -1.10 -3.77 18.41
C GLU A 52 -2.47 -3.07 18.44
N MET A 53 -2.56 -1.83 18.93
CA MET A 53 -3.77 -1.01 18.84
C MET A 53 -4.05 -0.50 17.41
N PHE A 54 -3.07 -0.59 16.50
CA PHE A 54 -3.26 -0.22 15.09
C PHE A 54 -3.35 -1.45 14.22
N TRP A 55 -4.28 -1.42 13.26
CA TRP A 55 -4.49 -2.47 12.28
C TRP A 55 -3.93 -2.08 10.92
N GLN A 56 -3.37 -3.08 10.24
CA GLN A 56 -2.80 -2.95 8.91
C GLN A 56 -3.52 -3.90 7.97
N ASP A 57 -4.12 -3.35 6.91
CA ASP A 57 -4.72 -4.12 5.83
C ASP A 57 -3.62 -4.50 4.83
N VAL A 58 -3.60 -5.78 4.49
CA VAL A 58 -2.65 -6.37 3.56
C VAL A 58 -3.37 -6.69 2.27
N TYR A 59 -2.79 -6.26 1.16
CA TYR A 59 -3.30 -6.51 -0.19
C TYR A 59 -2.26 -7.24 -1.04
N HIS A 60 -2.74 -8.09 -1.94
CA HIS A 60 -1.98 -8.62 -3.06
C HIS A 60 -2.52 -8.03 -4.35
N LYS A 61 -1.71 -7.22 -5.03
CA LYS A 61 -2.09 -6.59 -6.31
C LYS A 61 -1.20 -7.10 -7.43
N THR A 62 -1.77 -7.85 -8.37
CA THR A 62 -1.06 -8.19 -9.60
C THR A 62 -1.16 -7.05 -10.60
N ILE A 63 -0.01 -6.56 -11.07
CA ILE A 63 0.10 -5.59 -12.15
C ILE A 63 0.39 -6.38 -13.42
N GLN A 64 -0.65 -6.59 -14.24
CA GLN A 64 -0.55 -7.45 -15.42
C GLN A 64 0.43 -6.91 -16.46
N GLU A 65 0.52 -5.59 -16.58
CA GLU A 65 1.42 -4.89 -17.51
C GLU A 65 2.89 -5.26 -17.26
N ASP A 66 3.27 -5.39 -15.99
CA ASP A 66 4.65 -5.63 -15.57
C ASP A 66 4.89 -7.08 -15.12
N GLY A 67 3.84 -7.91 -15.08
CA GLY A 67 3.92 -9.31 -14.65
C GLY A 67 4.22 -9.51 -13.16
N ILE A 68 4.20 -8.45 -12.35
CA ILE A 68 4.56 -8.50 -10.92
C ILE A 68 3.33 -8.63 -10.02
N THR A 69 3.49 -9.24 -8.85
CA THR A 69 2.50 -9.20 -7.78
C THR A 69 3.04 -8.44 -6.58
N LEU A 70 2.30 -7.43 -6.14
CA LEU A 70 2.71 -6.53 -5.07
C LEU A 70 2.05 -6.92 -3.76
N TYR A 71 2.85 -6.97 -2.71
CA TYR A 71 2.46 -7.06 -1.32
C TYR A 71 2.41 -5.65 -0.72
N ILE A 72 1.19 -5.16 -0.46
CA ILE A 72 0.94 -3.80 0.00
C ILE A 72 0.38 -3.83 1.42
N LYS A 73 1.02 -3.10 2.35
CA LYS A 73 0.50 -2.90 3.72
C LYS A 73 0.00 -1.47 3.89
N LEU A 74 -1.26 -1.32 4.25
CA LEU A 74 -1.93 -0.05 4.52
C LEU A 74 -2.33 0.02 5.99
N GLN A 75 -1.98 1.11 6.66
CA GLN A 75 -2.50 1.41 7.99
C GLN A 75 -3.39 2.64 7.91
N ILE A 76 -4.65 2.49 8.31
CA ILE A 76 -5.62 3.59 8.34
C ILE A 76 -5.73 4.04 9.78
N VAL A 77 -5.30 5.27 10.07
CA VAL A 77 -5.47 5.88 11.39
C VAL A 77 -6.27 7.17 11.24
N LYS A 78 -5.59 8.31 11.13
CA LYS A 78 -6.17 9.60 10.71
C LYS A 78 -6.00 9.84 9.21
N ASP A 79 -4.89 9.33 8.66
CA ASP A 79 -4.52 9.35 7.25
C ASP A 79 -4.31 7.91 6.74
N ALA A 80 -4.27 7.73 5.43
CA ALA A 80 -3.85 6.46 4.82
C ALA A 80 -2.32 6.37 4.77
N ILE A 81 -1.72 5.44 5.51
CA ILE A 81 -0.26 5.27 5.57
C ILE A 81 0.13 4.00 4.81
N ILE A 82 0.93 4.15 3.75
CA ILE A 82 1.49 3.05 2.97
C ILE A 82 2.79 2.64 3.63
N ILE A 83 2.79 1.45 4.24
CA ILE A 83 3.87 0.96 5.11
C ILE A 83 4.86 0.08 4.36
N SER A 84 4.36 -0.74 3.43
CA SER A 84 5.15 -1.69 2.65
C SER A 84 4.61 -1.74 1.23
N PHE A 85 5.52 -1.85 0.26
CA PHE A 85 5.20 -1.92 -1.16
C PHE A 85 6.20 -2.84 -1.85
N LYS A 86 6.08 -4.15 -1.63
CA LYS A 86 7.10 -5.11 -2.05
C LYS A 86 6.62 -5.99 -3.19
N GLU A 87 7.51 -6.38 -4.09
CA GLU A 87 7.25 -7.52 -4.94
C GLU A 87 7.12 -8.79 -4.08
N LYS A 88 6.16 -9.65 -4.43
CA LYS A 88 5.83 -10.89 -3.73
C LYS A 88 6.35 -12.11 -4.46
#